data_AF-A0A380L126-F1
#
_entry.id   AF-A0A380L126-F1
#
_cell.length_a   1.000
_cell.length_b   1.000
_cell.length_c   1.000
_cell.angle_alpha   90.00
_cell.angle_beta   90.00
_cell.angle_gamma   90.00
#
_symmetry.space_group_name_H-M   'P 1'
#
loop_
_entity.id
_entity.type
_entity.pdbx_description
1 polymer ?
#
loop_
_entity_poly.entity_id
_entity_poly.type
_entity_poly.pdbx_seq_one_letter_code
_entity_poly.pdbx_strand_id
1 'polypeptide(L)'
;MNRRSEREAQISLPATISAYLGVTEPALFGVNVKYVYPFVAGMIGSSIAGLLSVTFNVTANAIGIGGIPGILSIQAKYMLPFFFVMLVAIAVPMILTFFFRKTGVFTKAEDESVKSPQIEAIDEAKEAAPKVDFAEIASPLAGEVKELSQATDPVFAQGVMGQGVVIEPSEGELVAPVNGVVSVLFPTKHAVGIVSDEGVELLMHIGMDTVNLEGKGFEAHVAQGDKVSVGDKLISFDMSAIKEVGYVTETPVIITNQDQFQADERGQLPRMIELGDKLMTATRIG
;
A
#
# COMPACT_ATOMS: atom_id res chain seq x y z
N MET A 1 -3.80 18.02 3.22
CA MET A 1 -5.15 18.05 3.81
C MET A 1 -6.18 17.71 2.73
N ASN A 2 -6.47 16.42 2.57
CA ASN A 2 -7.58 15.90 1.74
C ASN A 2 -8.81 15.82 2.64
N ARG A 3 -9.75 16.73 2.46
CA ARG A 3 -10.94 16.85 3.33
C ARG A 3 -12.13 16.02 2.82
N ARG A 4 -11.90 15.03 1.94
CA ARG A 4 -12.97 14.37 1.17
C ARG A 4 -12.96 12.85 1.14
N SER A 5 -11.91 12.16 1.59
CA SER A 5 -11.97 10.70 1.81
C SER A 5 -12.01 10.45 3.32
N GLU A 6 -13.14 9.93 3.81
CA GLU A 6 -13.34 9.64 5.24
C GLU A 6 -12.28 8.66 5.78
N ARG A 7 -11.77 7.76 4.92
CA ARG A 7 -10.72 6.78 5.23
C ARG A 7 -9.34 7.42 5.46
N GLU A 8 -8.96 8.42 4.66
CA GLU A 8 -7.72 9.18 4.90
C GLU A 8 -7.80 10.02 6.18
N ALA A 9 -8.98 10.57 6.49
CA ALA A 9 -9.22 11.31 7.73
C ALA A 9 -9.11 10.39 8.97
N GLN A 10 -9.60 9.15 8.87
CA GLN A 10 -9.53 8.15 9.93
C GLN A 10 -8.10 7.72 10.28
N ILE A 11 -7.15 7.77 9.33
CA ILE A 11 -5.74 7.41 9.60
C ILE A 11 -4.90 8.65 9.96
N SER A 12 -5.14 9.78 9.28
CA SER A 12 -4.33 10.99 9.48
C SER A 12 -4.61 11.70 10.80
N LEU A 13 -5.85 11.66 11.31
CA LEU A 13 -6.21 12.33 12.56
C LEU A 13 -5.56 11.64 13.78
N PRO A 14 -5.66 10.30 13.97
CA PRO A 14 -4.96 9.62 15.06
C PRO A 14 -3.44 9.71 14.93
N ALA A 15 -2.91 9.63 13.71
CA ALA A 15 -1.47 9.78 13.47
C ALA A 15 -0.95 11.18 13.86
N THR A 16 -1.73 12.23 13.57
CA THR A 16 -1.39 13.62 13.97
C THR A 16 -1.39 13.78 15.49
N ILE A 17 -2.40 13.22 16.18
CA ILE A 17 -2.49 13.26 17.64
C ILE A 17 -1.31 12.50 18.27
N SER A 18 -1.01 11.31 17.73
CA SER A 18 0.12 10.48 18.16
C SER A 18 1.46 11.23 18.01
N ALA A 19 1.69 11.87 16.86
CA ALA A 19 2.89 12.66 16.61
C ALA A 19 3.02 13.86 17.57
N TYR A 20 1.91 14.52 17.90
CA TYR A 20 1.91 15.59 18.91
C TYR A 20 2.23 15.09 20.31
N LEU A 21 1.95 13.82 20.63
CA LEU A 21 2.32 13.21 21.90
C LEU A 21 3.74 12.62 21.88
N GLY A 22 4.48 12.79 20.79
CA GLY A 22 5.87 12.35 20.64
C GLY A 22 6.03 10.95 20.05
N VAL A 23 4.96 10.28 19.66
CA VAL A 23 4.97 8.99 18.96
C VAL A 23 4.80 9.24 17.46
N THR A 24 5.88 9.14 16.69
CA THR A 24 5.91 9.61 15.30
C THR A 24 5.70 8.50 14.27
N GLU A 25 5.77 7.25 14.70
CA GLU A 25 5.73 6.06 13.85
C GLU A 25 4.44 6.00 13.01
N PRO A 26 3.23 6.25 13.55
CA PRO A 26 2.01 6.22 12.74
C PRO A 26 1.99 7.33 11.67
N ALA A 27 2.54 8.51 11.96
CA ALA A 27 2.59 9.62 11.01
C ALA A 27 3.70 9.41 9.96
N LEU A 28 4.85 8.88 10.38
CA LEU A 28 5.99 8.64 9.51
C LEU A 28 5.68 7.53 8.50
N PHE A 29 5.26 6.36 8.98
CA PHE A 29 5.01 5.20 8.13
C PHE A 29 3.62 5.22 7.49
N GLY A 30 2.60 5.68 8.21
CA GLY A 30 1.23 5.69 7.69
C GLY A 30 0.95 6.79 6.67
N VAL A 31 1.70 7.90 6.71
CA VAL A 31 1.47 9.06 5.83
C VAL A 31 2.75 9.52 5.13
N ASN A 32 3.78 9.93 5.86
CA ASN A 32 4.90 10.66 5.25
C ASN A 32 5.68 9.81 4.24
N VAL A 33 6.07 8.60 4.61
CA VAL A 33 6.84 7.68 3.73
C VAL A 33 5.97 7.17 2.58
N LYS A 34 4.68 6.96 2.84
CA LYS A 34 3.71 6.55 1.81
C LYS A 34 3.64 7.56 0.66
N TYR A 35 3.48 8.84 0.99
CA TYR A 35 3.29 9.88 -0.02
C TYR A 35 4.58 10.58 -0.47
N VAL A 36 5.71 10.37 0.23
CA VAL A 36 7.06 10.89 -0.06
C VAL A 36 7.20 12.42 -0.04
N TYR A 37 6.35 13.18 -0.74
CA TYR A 37 6.39 14.65 -0.74
C TYR A 37 6.19 15.27 0.66
N PRO A 38 5.32 14.77 1.58
CA PRO A 38 5.22 15.31 2.93
C PRO A 38 6.47 14.99 3.76
N PHE A 39 7.10 13.83 3.52
CA PHE A 39 8.34 13.44 4.17
C PHE A 39 9.48 14.39 3.82
N VAL A 40 9.68 14.66 2.53
CA VAL A 40 10.71 15.59 2.04
C VAL A 40 10.46 17.02 2.56
N ALA A 41 9.21 17.49 2.51
CA ALA A 41 8.85 18.80 3.06
C ALA A 41 9.11 18.89 4.57
N GLY A 42 8.81 17.83 5.32
CA GLY A 42 9.09 17.73 6.76
C GLY A 42 10.58 17.79 7.06
N MET A 43 11.40 17.06 6.31
CA MET A 43 12.87 17.08 6.47
C MET A 43 13.44 18.49 6.25
N ILE A 44 13.05 19.16 5.15
CA ILE A 44 13.52 20.52 4.84
C ILE A 44 13.15 21.50 5.97
N GLY A 45 11.90 21.49 6.42
CA GLY A 45 11.49 22.38 7.51
C GLY A 45 12.19 22.07 8.83
N SER A 46 12.44 20.79 9.12
CA SER A 46 13.16 20.36 10.34
C SER A 46 14.63 20.78 10.30
N SER A 47 15.28 20.69 9.14
CA SER A 47 16.65 21.18 8.96
C SER A 47 16.76 22.69 9.16
N ILE A 48 15.83 23.47 8.61
CA ILE A 48 15.82 24.94 8.77
C ILE A 48 15.53 25.31 10.24
N ALA A 49 14.55 24.66 10.87
CA ALA A 49 14.24 24.89 12.28
C ALA A 49 15.43 24.54 13.19
N GLY A 50 16.11 23.42 12.93
CA GLY A 50 17.33 23.02 13.65
C GLY A 50 18.44 24.05 13.52
N LEU A 51 18.69 24.54 12.29
CA LEU A 51 19.69 25.58 12.04
C LEU A 51 19.38 26.87 12.82
N LEU A 52 18.12 27.31 12.81
CA LEU A 52 17.70 28.51 13.54
C LEU A 52 17.82 28.30 15.06
N SER A 53 17.44 27.12 15.56
CA SER A 53 17.55 26.77 16.99
C SER A 53 19.00 26.88 17.49
N VAL A 54 19.97 26.39 16.70
CA VAL A 54 21.40 26.50 17.02
C VAL A 54 21.87 27.95 16.94
N THR A 55 21.47 28.68 15.89
CA THR A 55 21.87 30.08 15.69
C THR A 55 21.42 30.99 16.84
N PHE A 56 20.21 30.76 17.36
CA PHE A 56 19.66 31.52 18.49
C PHE A 56 20.07 30.95 19.87
N ASN A 57 20.93 29.93 19.93
CA ASN A 57 21.34 29.25 21.16
C ASN A 57 20.16 28.82 22.04
N VAL A 58 19.11 28.27 21.43
CA VAL A 58 17.96 27.75 22.19
C VAL A 58 18.40 26.47 22.90
N THR A 59 18.38 26.50 24.24
CA THR A 59 18.79 25.36 25.08
C THR A 59 17.62 24.76 25.88
N ALA A 60 17.75 23.47 26.17
CA ALA A 60 16.80 22.70 26.96
C ALA A 60 17.44 22.23 28.29
N ASN A 61 16.62 22.10 29.33
CA ASN A 61 16.97 21.57 30.65
C ASN A 61 17.00 20.03 30.68
N ALA A 62 16.32 19.37 29.74
CA ALA A 62 16.23 17.93 29.64
C ALA A 62 16.24 17.48 28.18
N ILE A 63 16.85 16.31 27.93
CA ILE A 63 16.90 15.65 26.62
C ILE A 63 15.81 14.57 26.62
N GLY A 64 15.08 14.41 25.51
CA GLY A 64 14.21 13.24 25.28
C GLY A 64 12.71 13.44 25.54
N ILE A 65 12.25 14.65 25.86
CA ILE A 65 10.81 14.96 25.90
C ILE A 65 10.38 15.41 24.50
N GLY A 66 9.74 14.51 23.75
CA GLY A 66 9.20 14.77 22.42
C GLY A 66 7.79 15.38 22.42
N GLY A 67 7.30 15.76 21.24
CA GLY A 67 5.93 16.27 21.06
C GLY A 67 5.68 17.64 21.72
N ILE A 68 4.40 17.96 21.95
CA ILE A 68 3.93 19.16 22.66
C ILE A 68 4.59 19.29 24.06
N PRO A 69 4.74 18.21 24.85
CA PRO A 69 5.41 18.30 26.16
C PRO A 69 6.86 18.82 26.09
N GLY A 70 7.53 18.71 24.94
CA GLY A 70 8.91 19.17 24.75
C GLY A 70 9.12 20.67 25.05
N ILE A 71 8.08 21.49 24.96
CA ILE A 71 8.15 22.92 25.33
C ILE A 71 8.53 23.12 26.81
N LEU A 72 8.15 22.18 27.68
CA LEU A 72 8.44 22.24 29.12
C LEU A 72 9.94 22.02 29.41
N SER A 73 10.66 21.43 28.46
CA SER A 73 12.10 21.23 28.54
C SER A 73 12.90 22.49 28.19
N ILE A 74 12.31 23.47 27.49
CA ILE A 74 13.05 24.65 27.03
C ILE A 74 13.28 25.62 28.18
N GLN A 75 14.49 26.20 28.27
CA GLN A 75 14.77 27.21 29.27
C GLN A 75 13.90 28.46 29.05
N ALA A 76 13.30 28.98 30.12
CA ALA A 76 12.40 30.14 30.07
C ALA A 76 12.99 31.35 29.31
N LYS A 77 14.31 31.56 29.41
CA LYS A 77 15.04 32.62 28.72
C LYS A 77 14.94 32.55 27.19
N TYR A 78 14.82 31.35 26.62
CA TYR A 78 14.82 31.13 25.16
C TYR A 78 13.43 30.81 24.59
N MET A 79 12.37 30.95 25.38
CA MET A 79 11.00 30.66 24.95
C MET A 79 10.55 31.48 23.74
N LEU A 80 10.96 32.76 23.67
CA LEU A 80 10.58 33.63 22.56
C LEU A 80 11.28 33.24 21.23
N PRO A 81 12.61 33.05 21.19
CA PRO A 81 13.27 32.45 20.03
C PRO A 81 12.71 31.07 19.66
N PHE A 82 12.46 30.21 20.65
CA PHE A 82 11.88 28.88 20.44
C PHE A 82 10.51 28.94 19.76
N PHE A 83 9.65 29.88 20.17
CA PHE A 83 8.35 30.09 19.53
C PHE A 83 8.48 30.40 18.04
N PHE A 84 9.38 31.31 17.65
CA PHE A 84 9.62 31.63 16.24
C PHE A 84 10.20 30.45 15.46
N VAL A 85 11.12 29.68 16.05
CA VAL A 85 11.65 28.46 15.44
C VAL A 85 10.53 27.44 15.21
N MET A 86 9.61 27.29 16.16
CA MET A 86 8.47 26.39 16.04
C MET A 86 7.49 26.83 14.94
N LEU A 87 7.26 28.13 14.78
CA LEU A 87 6.48 28.66 13.66
C LEU A 87 7.10 28.30 12.31
N VAL A 88 8.43 28.37 12.19
CA VAL A 88 9.14 27.95 10.97
C VAL A 88 9.03 26.45 10.75
N ALA A 89 9.21 25.64 11.81
CA ALA A 89 9.08 24.18 11.77
C ALA A 89 7.69 23.71 11.31
N ILE A 90 6.66 24.53 11.50
CA ILE A 90 5.28 24.23 11.07
C ILE A 90 4.99 24.83 9.70
N ALA A 91 5.29 26.12 9.50
CA ALA A 91 4.93 26.85 8.29
C ALA A 91 5.69 26.34 7.06
N VAL A 92 6.98 26.06 7.18
CA VAL A 92 7.80 25.64 6.03
C VAL A 92 7.35 24.29 5.48
N PRO A 93 7.23 23.21 6.28
CA PRO A 93 6.69 21.94 5.79
C PRO A 93 5.28 22.07 5.22
N MET A 94 4.40 22.86 5.83
CA MET A 94 3.04 23.05 5.30
C MET A 94 3.04 23.71 3.92
N ILE A 95 3.80 24.80 3.74
CA ILE A 95 3.89 25.51 2.45
C ILE A 95 4.52 24.62 1.39
N LEU A 96 5.62 23.92 1.72
CA LEU A 96 6.30 23.03 0.79
C LEU A 96 5.45 21.82 0.42
N THR A 97 4.75 21.22 1.38
CA THR A 97 3.84 20.09 1.13
C THR A 97 2.71 20.52 0.18
N PHE A 98 2.15 21.71 0.37
CA PHE A 98 1.14 22.25 -0.55
C PHE A 98 1.71 22.49 -1.96
N PHE A 99 2.92 23.05 -2.03
CA PHE A 99 3.57 23.34 -3.29
C PHE A 99 3.95 22.06 -4.06
N PHE A 100 4.69 21.14 -3.44
CA PHE A 100 5.09 19.86 -4.04
C PHE A 100 3.90 19.05 -4.54
N ARG A 101 2.82 19.05 -3.75
CA ARG A 101 1.57 18.44 -4.17
C ARG A 101 0.98 19.11 -5.41
N LYS A 102 0.97 20.44 -5.47
CA LYS A 102 0.39 21.18 -6.59
C LYS A 102 1.22 21.02 -7.87
N THR A 103 2.53 20.84 -7.75
CA THR A 103 3.46 20.71 -8.88
C THR A 103 3.77 19.26 -9.26
N GLY A 104 3.25 18.27 -8.52
CA GLY A 104 3.53 16.84 -8.75
C GLY A 104 4.95 16.41 -8.41
N VAL A 105 5.74 17.29 -7.78
CA VAL A 105 7.16 17.03 -7.48
C VAL A 105 7.25 16.10 -6.27
N PHE A 106 8.06 15.04 -6.36
CA PHE A 106 8.18 13.96 -5.35
C PHE A 106 6.89 13.18 -5.07
N THR A 107 5.91 13.26 -5.96
CA THR A 107 4.69 12.44 -5.87
C THR A 107 5.02 11.06 -6.47
N LYS A 108 4.85 9.98 -5.70
CA LYS A 108 4.95 8.62 -6.25
C LYS A 108 3.81 8.42 -7.27
N ALA A 109 4.08 7.71 -8.37
CA ALA A 109 3.07 7.37 -9.39
C ALA A 109 1.84 6.65 -8.80
N GLU A 110 1.98 6.04 -7.63
CA GLU A 110 0.90 5.44 -6.82
C GLU A 110 -0.13 6.47 -6.30
N ASP A 111 0.15 7.78 -6.28
CA ASP A 111 -0.78 8.82 -5.78
C ASP A 111 -1.71 9.37 -6.89
N GLU A 112 -1.36 9.22 -8.17
CA GLU A 112 -2.29 9.56 -9.26
C GLU A 112 -3.43 8.54 -9.38
N SER A 113 -3.18 7.27 -9.03
CA SER A 113 -4.25 6.28 -8.97
C SER A 113 -5.25 6.56 -7.84
N VAL A 114 -4.81 7.18 -6.72
CA VAL A 114 -5.63 7.50 -5.52
C VAL A 114 -6.80 8.49 -5.80
N LYS A 115 -6.82 9.15 -6.96
CA LYS A 115 -7.82 10.21 -7.27
C LYS A 115 -8.54 10.08 -8.60
N SER A 116 -8.60 8.90 -9.19
CA SER A 116 -9.56 8.68 -10.27
C SER A 116 -10.98 8.53 -9.71
N PRO A 117 -12.04 8.99 -10.41
CA PRO A 117 -13.45 8.70 -10.07
C PRO A 117 -13.71 7.20 -9.86
N GLN A 118 -12.87 6.37 -10.46
CA GLN A 118 -12.84 4.92 -10.31
C GLN A 118 -12.51 4.48 -8.87
N ILE A 119 -11.65 5.17 -8.12
CA ILE A 119 -11.32 4.81 -6.72
C ILE A 119 -12.44 5.18 -5.75
N GLU A 120 -13.11 6.33 -5.93
CA GLU A 120 -14.30 6.65 -5.14
C GLU A 120 -15.40 5.60 -5.37
N ALA A 121 -15.57 5.13 -6.61
CA ALA A 121 -16.49 4.03 -6.92
C ALA A 121 -16.05 2.67 -6.32
N ILE A 122 -14.75 2.42 -6.18
CA ILE A 122 -14.21 1.22 -5.52
C ILE A 122 -14.44 1.29 -4.00
N ASP A 123 -14.24 2.44 -3.37
CA ASP A 123 -14.53 2.63 -1.93
C ASP A 123 -16.04 2.56 -1.64
N GLU A 124 -16.90 3.09 -2.51
CA GLU A 124 -18.36 2.89 -2.43
C GLU A 124 -18.75 1.41 -2.63
N ALA A 125 -18.10 0.70 -3.56
CA ALA A 125 -18.31 -0.74 -3.75
C ALA A 125 -17.89 -1.56 -2.51
N LYS A 126 -16.81 -1.16 -1.82
CA LYS A 126 -16.39 -1.78 -0.55
C LYS A 126 -17.43 -1.62 0.57
N GLU A 127 -18.06 -0.45 0.69
CA GLU A 127 -19.09 -0.22 1.72
C GLU A 127 -20.44 -0.86 1.37
N ALA A 128 -20.77 -0.97 0.08
CA ALA A 128 -22.02 -1.57 -0.39
C ALA A 128 -22.00 -3.11 -0.44
N ALA A 129 -20.83 -3.74 -0.33
CA ALA A 129 -20.67 -5.18 -0.41
C ALA A 129 -21.51 -5.91 0.67
N PRO A 130 -22.31 -6.92 0.30
CA PRO A 130 -23.04 -7.73 1.27
C PRO A 130 -22.07 -8.34 2.28
N LYS A 131 -22.47 -8.35 3.56
CA LYS A 131 -21.72 -9.01 4.63
C LYS A 131 -21.93 -10.52 4.52
N VAL A 132 -21.21 -11.15 3.60
CA VAL A 132 -21.19 -12.60 3.44
C VAL A 132 -20.16 -13.21 4.39
N ASP A 133 -20.46 -14.40 4.90
CA ASP A 133 -19.59 -15.09 5.87
C ASP A 133 -18.31 -15.63 5.21
N PHE A 134 -18.37 -15.93 3.91
CA PHE A 134 -17.22 -16.40 3.14
C PHE A 134 -17.34 -16.06 1.65
N ALA A 135 -16.20 -16.03 0.96
CA ALA A 135 -16.10 -15.93 -0.49
C ALA A 135 -15.18 -17.04 -1.04
N GLU A 136 -15.58 -17.66 -2.15
CA GLU A 136 -14.75 -18.64 -2.84
C GLU A 136 -13.82 -17.93 -3.83
N ILE A 137 -12.54 -18.30 -3.81
CA ILE A 137 -11.52 -17.72 -4.69
C ILE A 137 -11.08 -18.82 -5.67
N ALA A 138 -11.30 -18.59 -6.96
CA ALA A 138 -10.84 -19.47 -8.02
C ALA A 138 -9.35 -19.26 -8.31
N SER A 139 -8.69 -20.23 -8.92
CA SER A 139 -7.29 -20.14 -9.29
C SER A 139 -7.12 -19.19 -10.48
N PRO A 140 -6.35 -18.09 -10.34
CA PRO A 140 -6.14 -17.14 -11.43
C PRO A 140 -5.09 -17.64 -12.44
N LEU A 141 -4.40 -18.74 -12.14
CA LEU A 141 -3.31 -19.34 -12.91
C LEU A 141 -3.46 -20.87 -12.88
N ALA A 142 -3.04 -21.53 -13.96
CA ALA A 142 -2.72 -22.96 -13.93
C ALA A 142 -1.26 -23.14 -13.49
N GLY A 143 -0.96 -24.19 -12.71
CA GLY A 143 0.40 -24.45 -12.26
C GLY A 143 0.50 -25.21 -10.94
N GLU A 144 1.62 -25.05 -10.25
CA GLU A 144 1.85 -25.64 -8.93
C GLU A 144 1.58 -24.60 -7.83
N VAL A 145 0.63 -24.90 -6.95
CA VAL A 145 0.31 -24.10 -5.76
C VAL A 145 1.18 -24.57 -4.61
N LYS A 146 1.83 -23.62 -3.93
CA LYS A 146 2.63 -23.83 -2.72
C LYS A 146 2.14 -22.91 -1.61
N GLU A 147 2.51 -23.24 -0.38
CA GLU A 147 2.28 -22.34 0.76
C GLU A 147 2.95 -20.99 0.50
N LEU A 148 2.31 -19.89 0.91
CA LEU A 148 2.89 -18.56 0.77
C LEU A 148 4.25 -18.46 1.48
N SER A 149 4.45 -19.20 2.58
CA SER A 149 5.71 -19.32 3.34
C SER A 149 6.91 -19.78 2.50
N GLN A 150 6.66 -20.41 1.36
CA GLN A 150 7.67 -20.92 0.43
C GLN A 150 7.98 -19.96 -0.72
N ALA A 151 7.31 -18.80 -0.78
CA ALA A 151 7.58 -17.79 -1.78
C ALA A 151 9.05 -17.32 -1.70
N THR A 152 9.66 -17.10 -2.86
CA THR A 152 11.06 -16.66 -2.94
C THR A 152 11.30 -15.29 -2.28
N ASP A 153 10.29 -14.40 -2.29
CA ASP A 153 10.38 -13.08 -1.66
C ASP A 153 9.97 -13.12 -0.19
N PRO A 154 10.87 -12.72 0.74
CA PRO A 154 10.60 -12.72 2.17
C PRO A 154 9.43 -11.81 2.59
N VAL A 155 9.10 -10.75 1.83
CA VAL A 155 7.98 -9.85 2.13
C VAL A 155 6.65 -10.60 2.01
N PHE A 156 6.51 -11.44 0.99
CA PHE A 156 5.34 -12.30 0.82
C PHE A 156 5.39 -13.51 1.74
N ALA A 157 6.55 -14.17 1.86
CA ALA A 157 6.68 -15.38 2.69
C ALA A 157 6.41 -15.15 4.19
N GLN A 158 6.62 -13.93 4.68
CA GLN A 158 6.29 -13.56 6.06
C GLN A 158 4.79 -13.26 6.28
N GLY A 159 3.99 -13.17 5.21
CA GLY A 159 2.55 -12.87 5.29
C GLY A 159 2.22 -11.42 5.69
N VAL A 160 3.21 -10.53 5.72
CA VAL A 160 3.04 -9.13 6.18
C VAL A 160 2.11 -8.34 5.27
N MET A 161 2.12 -8.63 3.96
CA MET A 161 1.27 -7.98 2.97
C MET A 161 -0.10 -8.63 2.76
N GLY A 162 -0.24 -9.91 3.12
CA GLY A 162 -1.43 -10.69 2.81
C GLY A 162 -1.29 -12.15 3.26
N GLN A 163 -2.43 -12.80 3.47
CA GLN A 163 -2.52 -14.26 3.59
C GLN A 163 -2.97 -14.84 2.25
N GLY A 164 -2.54 -16.05 1.91
CA GLY A 164 -2.91 -16.68 0.66
C GLY A 164 -1.89 -17.73 0.27
N VAL A 165 -1.62 -17.85 -1.03
CA VAL A 165 -0.73 -18.87 -1.58
C VAL A 165 0.20 -18.26 -2.63
N VAL A 166 1.21 -19.02 -3.02
CA VAL A 166 2.05 -18.70 -4.18
C VAL A 166 1.85 -19.77 -5.24
N ILE A 167 1.75 -19.35 -6.51
CA ILE A 167 1.59 -20.26 -7.64
C ILE A 167 2.82 -20.13 -8.54
N GLU A 168 3.51 -21.25 -8.83
CA GLU A 168 4.45 -21.30 -9.96
C GLU A 168 3.63 -21.61 -11.22
N PRO A 169 3.40 -20.64 -12.11
CA PRO A 169 2.50 -20.81 -13.23
C PRO A 169 3.10 -21.76 -14.27
N SER A 170 2.24 -22.54 -14.92
CA SER A 170 2.61 -23.33 -16.11
C SER A 170 2.39 -22.56 -17.42
N GLU A 171 1.56 -21.51 -17.38
CA GLU A 171 1.16 -20.70 -18.54
C GLU A 171 1.16 -19.21 -18.20
N GLY A 172 1.40 -18.38 -19.22
CA GLY A 172 1.54 -16.93 -19.11
C GLY A 172 0.22 -16.15 -19.13
N GLU A 173 -0.83 -16.66 -18.49
CA GLU A 173 -2.17 -16.06 -18.52
C GLU A 173 -2.78 -15.95 -17.11
N LEU A 174 -2.96 -14.71 -16.64
CA LEU A 174 -3.60 -14.39 -15.36
C LEU A 174 -5.06 -14.00 -15.61
N VAL A 175 -5.99 -14.69 -14.96
CA VAL A 175 -7.44 -14.43 -15.04
C VAL A 175 -8.01 -13.97 -13.70
N ALA A 176 -9.22 -13.41 -13.73
CA ALA A 176 -9.96 -12.98 -12.55
C ALA A 176 -10.35 -14.17 -11.66
N PRO A 177 -9.93 -14.20 -10.39
CA PRO A 177 -10.27 -15.28 -9.47
C PRO A 177 -11.64 -15.10 -8.78
N VAL A 178 -12.23 -13.91 -8.89
CA VAL A 178 -13.49 -13.50 -8.27
C VAL A 178 -14.26 -12.57 -9.19
N ASN A 179 -15.58 -12.46 -8.97
CA ASN A 179 -16.35 -11.35 -9.53
C ASN A 179 -16.08 -10.09 -8.71
N GLY A 180 -15.91 -8.95 -9.37
CA GLY A 180 -15.67 -7.70 -8.66
C GLY A 180 -15.18 -6.57 -9.54
N VAL A 181 -14.40 -5.67 -8.94
CA VAL A 181 -13.85 -4.48 -9.59
C VAL A 181 -12.34 -4.48 -9.51
N VAL A 182 -11.67 -4.19 -10.62
CA VAL A 182 -10.22 -3.98 -10.66
C VAL A 182 -9.88 -2.75 -9.83
N SER A 183 -9.33 -2.96 -8.64
CA SER A 183 -9.07 -1.89 -7.68
C SER A 183 -7.79 -1.13 -8.01
N VAL A 184 -6.78 -1.84 -8.51
CA VAL A 184 -5.51 -1.27 -8.93
C VAL A 184 -4.92 -2.11 -10.06
N LEU A 185 -4.36 -1.43 -11.06
CA LEU A 185 -3.48 -2.03 -12.05
C LEU A 185 -2.17 -1.24 -12.02
N PHE A 186 -1.05 -1.92 -11.77
CA PHE A 186 0.23 -1.24 -11.65
C PHE A 186 0.70 -0.74 -13.03
N PRO A 187 1.40 0.41 -13.13
CA PRO A 187 1.81 0.98 -14.42
C PRO A 187 2.68 0.03 -15.26
N THR A 188 3.51 -0.77 -14.62
CA THR A 188 4.36 -1.80 -15.27
C THR A 188 3.63 -3.14 -15.46
N LYS A 189 2.33 -3.21 -15.17
CA LYS A 189 1.43 -4.34 -15.47
C LYS A 189 1.83 -5.71 -14.89
N HIS A 190 2.76 -5.73 -13.94
CA HIS A 190 3.21 -6.95 -13.26
C HIS A 190 2.27 -7.37 -12.12
N ALA A 191 1.39 -6.48 -11.66
CA ALA A 191 0.48 -6.76 -10.56
C ALA A 191 -0.89 -6.13 -10.79
N VAL A 192 -1.92 -6.79 -10.26
CA VAL A 192 -3.32 -6.35 -10.33
C VAL A 192 -4.02 -6.68 -9.02
N GLY A 193 -4.81 -5.74 -8.53
CA GLY A 193 -5.68 -5.91 -7.38
C GLY A 193 -7.15 -5.90 -7.77
N ILE A 194 -7.95 -6.73 -7.10
CA ILE A 194 -9.40 -6.83 -7.29
C ILE A 194 -10.08 -6.74 -5.93
N VAL A 195 -11.15 -5.96 -5.86
CA VAL A 195 -12.08 -6.01 -4.74
C VAL A 195 -13.25 -6.86 -5.19
N SER A 196 -13.49 -7.99 -4.52
CA SER A 196 -14.60 -8.87 -4.85
C SER A 196 -15.95 -8.23 -4.50
N ASP A 197 -17.03 -8.70 -5.09
CA ASP A 197 -18.39 -8.27 -4.75
C ASP A 197 -18.74 -8.53 -3.27
N GLU A 198 -18.06 -9.48 -2.62
CA GLU A 198 -18.14 -9.81 -1.18
C GLU A 198 -17.22 -8.96 -0.29
N GLY A 199 -16.40 -8.09 -0.89
CA GLY A 199 -15.49 -7.18 -0.19
C GLY A 199 -14.10 -7.74 0.12
N VAL A 200 -13.71 -8.87 -0.48
CA VAL A 200 -12.35 -9.43 -0.33
C VAL A 200 -11.37 -8.62 -1.18
N GLU A 201 -10.29 -8.13 -0.59
CA GLU A 201 -9.26 -7.36 -1.31
C GLU A 201 -8.12 -8.29 -1.75
N LEU A 202 -8.14 -8.73 -3.00
CA LEU A 202 -7.13 -9.60 -3.58
C LEU A 202 -6.02 -8.80 -4.28
N LEU A 203 -4.77 -9.26 -4.13
CA LEU A 203 -3.62 -8.79 -4.89
C LEU A 203 -2.92 -9.99 -5.53
N MET A 204 -2.66 -9.90 -6.83
CA MET A 204 -1.90 -10.88 -7.60
C MET A 204 -0.65 -10.20 -8.17
N HIS A 205 0.53 -10.72 -7.82
CA HIS A 205 1.81 -10.12 -8.19
C HIS A 205 2.63 -11.10 -9.04
N ILE A 206 2.72 -10.88 -10.35
CA ILE A 206 3.36 -11.81 -11.28
C ILE A 206 4.88 -11.72 -11.19
N GLY A 207 5.50 -12.78 -10.66
CA GLY A 207 6.95 -12.90 -10.56
C GLY A 207 7.58 -11.92 -9.57
N MET A 208 8.87 -12.10 -9.29
CA MET A 208 9.61 -11.29 -8.31
C MET A 208 10.55 -10.32 -9.01
N ASP A 209 10.65 -9.10 -8.48
CA ASP A 209 11.40 -7.98 -9.07
C ASP A 209 10.99 -7.60 -10.50
N THR A 210 9.86 -8.12 -11.01
CA THR A 210 9.34 -7.92 -12.37
C THR A 210 8.89 -6.49 -12.63
N VAL A 211 8.71 -5.66 -11.60
CA VAL A 211 8.55 -4.20 -11.74
C VAL A 211 9.70 -3.57 -12.53
N ASN A 212 10.92 -4.12 -12.41
CA ASN A 212 12.12 -3.64 -13.10
C ASN A 212 12.11 -3.92 -14.61
N LEU A 213 11.17 -4.72 -15.12
CA LEU A 213 10.97 -4.92 -16.54
C LEU A 213 10.28 -3.73 -17.22
N GLU A 214 9.79 -2.76 -16.44
CA GLU A 214 9.14 -1.53 -16.95
C GLU A 214 7.97 -1.85 -17.92
N GLY A 215 7.26 -2.96 -17.66
CA GLY A 215 6.13 -3.42 -18.48
C GLY A 215 6.51 -4.23 -19.73
N LYS A 216 7.79 -4.49 -19.98
CA LYS A 216 8.20 -5.41 -21.05
C LYS A 216 7.80 -6.84 -20.70
N GLY A 217 7.18 -7.53 -21.67
CA GLY A 217 6.69 -8.89 -21.48
C GLY A 217 5.35 -8.97 -20.75
N PHE A 218 4.64 -7.85 -20.54
CA PHE A 218 3.31 -7.80 -19.94
C PHE A 218 2.30 -7.07 -20.83
N GLU A 219 1.13 -7.68 -21.00
CA GLU A 219 -0.03 -7.11 -21.69
C GLU A 219 -1.23 -7.14 -20.75
N ALA A 220 -1.82 -5.97 -20.48
CA ALA A 220 -3.01 -5.86 -19.64
C ALA A 220 -4.26 -5.81 -20.53
N HIS A 221 -5.27 -6.59 -20.16
CA HIS A 221 -6.56 -6.70 -20.86
C HIS A 221 -7.69 -5.94 -20.16
N VAL A 222 -7.39 -5.36 -18.99
CA VAL A 222 -8.31 -4.59 -18.15
C VAL A 222 -7.70 -3.25 -17.80
N ALA A 223 -8.54 -2.31 -17.40
CA ALA A 223 -8.17 -1.05 -16.79
C ALA A 223 -8.65 -0.98 -15.34
N GLN A 224 -8.06 -0.06 -14.57
CA GLN A 224 -8.53 0.23 -13.22
C GLN A 224 -9.99 0.71 -13.24
N GLY A 225 -10.81 0.21 -12.32
CA GLY A 225 -12.23 0.48 -12.23
C GLY A 225 -13.12 -0.41 -13.10
N ASP A 226 -12.55 -1.27 -13.95
CA ASP A 226 -13.32 -2.21 -14.74
C ASP A 226 -13.98 -3.27 -13.85
N LYS A 227 -15.20 -3.68 -14.22
CA LYS A 227 -15.85 -4.85 -13.64
C LYS A 227 -15.37 -6.11 -14.33
N VAL A 228 -15.05 -7.13 -13.54
CA VAL A 228 -14.57 -8.42 -14.01
C VAL A 228 -15.39 -9.55 -13.39
N SER A 229 -15.54 -10.64 -14.14
CA SER A 229 -16.14 -11.89 -13.71
C SER A 229 -15.08 -12.98 -13.62
N VAL A 230 -15.31 -14.02 -12.81
CA VAL A 230 -14.39 -15.16 -12.70
C VAL A 230 -14.02 -15.71 -14.08
N GLY A 231 -12.72 -15.82 -14.35
CA GLY A 231 -12.17 -16.30 -15.62
C GLY A 231 -11.90 -15.23 -16.68
N ASP A 232 -12.30 -13.98 -16.47
CA ASP A 232 -11.96 -12.89 -17.37
C ASP A 232 -10.43 -12.67 -17.41
N LYS A 233 -9.87 -12.45 -18.60
CA LYS A 233 -8.42 -12.21 -18.76
C LYS A 233 -8.04 -10.88 -18.12
N LEU A 234 -7.02 -10.90 -17.27
CA LEU A 234 -6.48 -9.70 -16.64
C LEU A 234 -5.16 -9.29 -17.29
N ILE A 235 -4.17 -10.18 -17.27
CA ILE A 235 -2.82 -9.92 -17.74
C ILE A 235 -2.30 -11.15 -18.48
N SER A 236 -1.73 -10.95 -19.66
CA SER A 236 -0.88 -11.94 -20.32
C SER A 236 0.58 -11.57 -20.14
N PHE A 237 1.43 -12.55 -19.91
CA PHE A 237 2.86 -12.32 -19.66
C PHE A 237 3.76 -13.35 -20.32
N ASP A 238 4.93 -12.91 -20.77
CA ASP A 238 5.94 -13.77 -21.39
C ASP A 238 6.86 -14.36 -20.32
N MET A 239 6.54 -15.59 -19.91
CA MET A 239 7.34 -16.33 -18.92
C MET A 239 8.78 -16.57 -19.37
N SER A 240 9.02 -16.75 -20.67
CA SER A 240 10.37 -16.98 -21.19
C SER A 240 11.19 -15.70 -21.08
N ALA A 241 10.63 -14.56 -21.47
CA ALA A 241 11.29 -13.26 -21.34
C ALA A 241 11.62 -12.91 -19.87
N ILE A 242 10.72 -13.23 -18.93
CA ILE A 242 10.95 -13.03 -17.49
C ILE A 242 12.10 -13.93 -16.99
N LYS A 243 12.11 -15.21 -17.37
CA LYS A 243 13.15 -16.17 -16.94
C LYS A 243 14.51 -15.87 -17.57
N GLU A 244 14.56 -15.36 -18.80
CA GLU A 244 15.80 -14.99 -19.50
C GLU A 244 16.59 -13.88 -18.79
N VAL A 245 15.90 -12.95 -18.14
CA VAL A 245 16.55 -11.88 -17.34
C VAL A 245 16.88 -12.31 -15.91
N GLY A 246 16.63 -13.58 -15.57
CA GLY A 246 16.93 -14.17 -14.26
C GLY A 246 15.87 -13.93 -13.19
N TYR A 247 14.68 -13.46 -13.55
CA TYR A 247 13.55 -13.32 -12.62
C TYR A 247 12.72 -14.60 -12.54
N VAL A 248 12.08 -14.81 -11.39
CA VAL A 248 11.17 -15.94 -11.15
C VAL A 248 9.74 -15.54 -11.51
N THR A 249 8.94 -16.53 -11.91
CA THR A 249 7.53 -16.37 -12.30
C THR A 249 6.56 -16.72 -11.18
N GLU A 250 7.06 -17.13 -10.01
CA GLU A 250 6.24 -17.37 -8.81
C GLU A 250 5.36 -16.16 -8.54
N THR A 251 4.05 -16.41 -8.50
CA THR A 251 3.02 -15.37 -8.44
C THR A 251 2.26 -15.52 -7.14
N PRO A 252 2.51 -14.66 -6.14
CA PRO A 252 1.69 -14.57 -4.94
C PRO A 252 0.26 -14.16 -5.29
N VAL A 253 -0.71 -14.87 -4.72
CA VAL A 253 -2.14 -14.57 -4.77
C VAL A 253 -2.60 -14.42 -3.32
N ILE A 254 -2.81 -13.18 -2.89
CA ILE A 254 -3.00 -12.85 -1.48
C ILE A 254 -4.24 -12.00 -1.21
N ILE A 255 -4.82 -12.21 -0.03
CA ILE A 255 -5.86 -11.38 0.58
C ILE A 255 -5.17 -10.34 1.45
N THR A 256 -5.40 -9.06 1.13
CA THR A 256 -4.69 -7.92 1.73
C THR A 256 -5.45 -7.31 2.93
N ASN A 257 -6.77 -7.46 3.01
CA ASN A 257 -7.60 -7.05 4.15
C ASN A 257 -7.76 -8.16 5.19
N GLN A 258 -6.62 -8.65 5.70
CA GLN A 258 -6.55 -9.75 6.68
C GLN A 258 -7.21 -9.45 8.03
N ASP A 259 -7.42 -8.16 8.33
CA ASP A 259 -8.16 -7.68 9.48
C ASP A 259 -9.66 -8.04 9.42
N GLN A 260 -10.17 -8.32 8.21
CA GLN A 260 -11.57 -8.64 7.94
C GLN A 260 -11.77 -10.06 7.41
N PHE A 261 -10.77 -10.65 6.76
CA PHE A 261 -10.87 -11.97 6.16
C PHE A 261 -9.66 -12.85 6.46
N GLN A 262 -9.92 -14.12 6.78
CA GLN A 262 -8.92 -15.18 6.89
C GLN A 262 -8.83 -15.95 5.58
N ALA A 263 -7.63 -16.27 5.12
CA ALA A 263 -7.45 -17.19 4.01
C ALA A 263 -7.44 -18.64 4.52
N ASP A 264 -8.39 -19.44 4.05
CA ASP A 264 -8.44 -20.88 4.25
C ASP A 264 -8.02 -21.58 2.96
N GLU A 265 -6.76 -22.02 2.93
CA GLU A 265 -6.21 -22.80 1.82
C GLU A 265 -6.97 -24.12 1.69
N ARG A 266 -7.36 -24.50 0.47
CA ARG A 266 -8.01 -25.79 0.23
C ARG A 266 -6.93 -26.86 0.10
N GLY A 267 -7.15 -28.04 0.70
CA GLY A 267 -6.33 -29.24 0.45
C GLY A 267 -4.91 -29.20 1.04
N GLN A 268 -4.11 -30.23 0.73
CA GLN A 268 -2.68 -30.26 1.10
C GLN A 268 -1.85 -29.61 -0.01
N LEU A 269 -0.88 -28.77 0.40
CA LEU A 269 0.11 -28.16 -0.47
C LEU A 269 1.47 -28.87 -0.31
N PRO A 270 2.32 -28.91 -1.36
CA PRO A 270 2.08 -28.38 -2.70
C PRO A 270 1.15 -29.27 -3.54
N ARG A 271 0.49 -28.69 -4.55
CA ARG A 271 -0.35 -29.43 -5.51
C ARG A 271 -0.42 -28.75 -6.88
N MET A 272 -0.79 -29.52 -7.90
CA MET A 272 -1.16 -28.96 -9.19
C MET A 272 -2.60 -28.42 -9.16
N ILE A 273 -2.83 -27.32 -9.89
CA ILE A 273 -4.15 -26.70 -10.05
C ILE A 273 -4.37 -26.28 -11.51
N GLU A 274 -5.60 -26.40 -12.00
CA GLU A 274 -6.00 -25.86 -13.30
C GLU A 274 -6.62 -24.47 -13.14
N LEU A 275 -6.68 -23.73 -14.24
CA LEU A 275 -7.26 -22.38 -14.26
C LEU A 275 -8.76 -22.45 -13.93
N GLY A 276 -9.19 -21.63 -12.96
CA GLY A 276 -10.58 -21.60 -12.49
C GLY A 276 -10.94 -22.64 -11.40
N ASP A 277 -10.04 -23.56 -11.05
CA ASP A 277 -10.27 -24.48 -9.92
C ASP A 277 -10.36 -23.73 -8.59
N LYS A 278 -10.98 -24.34 -7.57
CA LYS A 278 -11.07 -23.72 -6.24
C LYS A 278 -9.70 -23.65 -5.58
N LEU A 279 -9.16 -22.44 -5.45
CA LEU A 279 -7.84 -22.19 -4.88
C LEU A 279 -7.91 -22.16 -3.35
N MET A 280 -8.73 -21.25 -2.81
CA MET A 280 -8.88 -21.02 -1.37
C MET A 280 -10.26 -20.44 -1.05
N THR A 281 -10.58 -20.32 0.23
CA THR A 281 -11.80 -19.66 0.72
C THR A 281 -11.40 -18.50 1.61
N ALA A 282 -12.01 -17.33 1.41
CA ALA A 282 -11.85 -16.19 2.30
C ALA A 282 -12.99 -16.20 3.33
N THR A 283 -12.70 -16.42 4.60
CA THR A 283 -13.71 -16.45 5.66
C THR A 283 -13.69 -15.13 6.43
N ARG A 284 -14.84 -14.47 6.59
CA ARG A 284 -14.89 -13.19 7.31
C ARG A 284 -14.63 -13.39 8.80
N ILE A 285 -13.72 -12.59 9.36
CA ILE A 285 -13.39 -12.56 10.79
C ILE A 285 -14.06 -11.32 11.41
N GLY A 286 -14.73 -11.53 12.54
CA GLY A 286 -15.57 -10.52 13.21
C GLY A 286 -14.83 -9.42 13.95
#